data_AF-A0A951S7S0-F1
#
_entry.id   AF-A0A951S7S0-F1
#
_cell.length_a   1.000
_cell.length_b   1.000
_cell.length_c   1.000
_cell.angle_alpha   90.00
_cell.angle_beta   90.00
_cell.angle_gamma   90.00
#
_symmetry.space_group_name_H-M   'P 1'
#
loop_
_entity.id
_entity.type
_entity.pdbx_description
1 polymer ?
#
loop_
_entity_poly.entity_id
_entity_poly.type
_entity_poly.pdbx_seq_one_letter_code
_entity_poly.pdbx_strand_id
1 'polypeptide(L)'
;MVFGCDPEDVDYRQLYVGSFDFMCIKSTMVMCYDTTNDCVNGWKELWVDTNYIESYVDLYNSNRIKIQFGDAIIGINVDTDDTIKQTIFPILLDNGDINLPEYPIGGHNYFIGKYIGHDTIEINLQYGYSAGGYDKYKVIGTRMH
;
A
#
# COMPACT_ATOMS: atom_id res chain seq x y z
N MET A 1 2.23 -17.10 -41.68
CA MET A 1 1.50 -16.69 -40.47
C MET A 1 2.46 -16.81 -39.31
N VAL A 2 2.97 -15.69 -38.82
CA VAL A 2 3.72 -15.65 -37.56
C VAL A 2 2.75 -14.97 -36.59
N PHE A 3 2.06 -15.79 -35.79
CA PHE A 3 1.24 -15.34 -34.67
C PHE A 3 2.09 -15.47 -33.41
N GLY A 4 2.10 -14.43 -32.60
CA GLY A 4 2.86 -14.36 -31.36
C GLY A 4 3.82 -13.20 -31.43
N CYS A 5 3.30 -11.99 -31.22
CA CYS A 5 4.14 -10.92 -30.70
C CYS A 5 4.64 -11.46 -29.35
N ASP A 6 5.91 -11.87 -29.28
CA ASP A 6 6.59 -11.89 -27.99
C ASP A 6 6.34 -10.49 -27.40
N PRO A 7 5.84 -10.39 -26.16
CA PRO A 7 5.79 -9.08 -25.51
C PRO A 7 7.24 -8.59 -25.53
N GLU A 8 7.49 -7.55 -26.33
CA GLU A 8 8.79 -6.90 -26.42
C GLU A 8 9.34 -6.70 -25.01
N ASP A 9 10.66 -6.75 -24.84
CA ASP A 9 11.38 -6.51 -23.59
C ASP A 9 11.00 -5.14 -22.96
N VAL A 10 9.79 -5.04 -22.40
CA VAL A 10 9.31 -3.89 -21.67
C VAL A 10 10.01 -3.99 -20.33
N ASP A 11 11.06 -3.19 -20.21
CA ASP A 11 11.81 -3.02 -18.98
C ASP A 11 10.82 -2.96 -17.80
N TYR A 12 10.93 -3.86 -16.83
CA TYR A 12 10.06 -3.86 -15.64
C TYR A 12 10.20 -2.55 -14.82
N ARG A 13 11.17 -1.70 -15.16
CA ARG A 13 11.36 -0.34 -14.67
C ARG A 13 10.54 0.70 -15.43
N GLN A 14 9.89 0.36 -16.55
CA GLN A 14 8.96 1.26 -17.23
C GLN A 14 7.74 1.46 -16.35
N LEU A 15 7.63 2.67 -15.83
CA LEU A 15 6.55 3.16 -14.99
C LEU A 15 5.21 2.96 -15.69
N TYR A 16 4.38 2.06 -15.16
CA TYR A 16 2.99 1.96 -15.57
C TYR A 16 2.12 2.94 -14.77
N VAL A 17 1.36 3.75 -15.51
CA VAL A 17 0.35 4.69 -15.01
C VAL A 17 -1.03 4.13 -15.32
N GLY A 18 -1.89 4.00 -14.32
CA GLY A 18 -3.23 3.47 -14.49
C GLY A 18 -3.91 3.09 -13.18
N SER A 19 -5.03 2.38 -13.30
CA SER A 19 -5.82 1.90 -12.17
C SER A 19 -5.23 0.61 -11.59
N PHE A 20 -5.20 0.54 -10.27
CA PHE A 20 -4.76 -0.62 -9.50
C PHE A 20 -5.83 -0.98 -8.47
N ASP A 21 -6.04 -2.29 -8.33
CA ASP A 21 -6.79 -2.88 -7.24
C ASP A 21 -5.83 -3.22 -6.11
N PHE A 22 -5.89 -2.45 -5.02
CA PHE A 22 -5.11 -2.70 -3.82
C PHE A 22 -5.88 -3.58 -2.84
N MET A 23 -5.22 -4.57 -2.27
CA MET A 23 -5.79 -5.48 -1.27
C MET A 23 -4.80 -5.60 -0.10
N CYS A 24 -5.27 -5.35 1.11
CA CYS A 24 -4.51 -5.70 2.30
C CYS A 24 -4.52 -7.21 2.42
N ILE A 25 -3.34 -7.81 2.59
CA ILE A 25 -3.18 -9.26 2.74
C ILE A 25 -2.71 -9.64 4.13
N LYS A 26 -2.11 -8.70 4.87
CA LYS A 26 -1.58 -8.95 6.21
C LYS A 26 -1.71 -7.71 7.09
N SER A 27 -2.02 -7.96 8.35
CA SER A 27 -2.00 -6.98 9.42
C SER A 27 -1.24 -7.53 10.62
N THR A 28 -0.44 -6.66 11.24
CA THR A 28 0.17 -6.90 12.55
C THR A 28 -0.13 -5.70 13.41
N MET A 29 -0.93 -5.89 14.46
CA MET A 29 -1.16 -4.86 15.45
C MET A 29 0.12 -4.65 16.26
N VAL A 30 0.65 -3.43 16.39
CA VAL A 30 1.88 -3.17 17.17
C VAL A 30 1.61 -2.09 18.22
N MET A 31 1.22 -2.58 19.41
CA MET A 31 1.04 -1.90 20.70
C MET A 31 -0.41 -1.58 21.06
N CYS A 32 -0.82 -1.96 22.27
CA CYS A 32 -2.15 -1.70 22.82
C CYS A 32 -1.97 -1.05 24.19
N TYR A 33 -2.49 0.17 24.34
CA TYR A 33 -2.57 0.91 25.61
C TYR A 33 -4.04 1.04 26.03
N ASP A 34 -4.81 -0.03 25.89
CA ASP A 34 -6.14 -0.08 26.50
C ASP A 34 -6.04 -0.85 27.82
N THR A 35 -6.29 -0.16 28.93
CA THR A 35 -6.35 -0.76 30.26
C THR A 35 -7.68 -1.45 30.54
N THR A 36 -8.65 -1.37 29.61
CA THR A 36 -10.00 -1.89 29.78
C THR A 36 -10.26 -3.25 29.12
N ASN A 37 -9.44 -3.68 28.16
CA ASN A 37 -9.53 -5.00 27.52
C ASN A 37 -8.17 -5.69 27.48
N ASP A 38 -8.15 -7.02 27.48
CA ASP A 38 -6.92 -7.80 27.33
C ASP A 38 -6.29 -7.50 25.97
N CYS A 39 -5.27 -6.65 25.98
CA CYS A 39 -4.41 -6.39 24.85
C CYS A 39 -3.79 -7.71 24.37
N VAL A 40 -4.25 -8.25 23.24
CA VAL A 40 -3.57 -9.35 22.55
C VAL A 40 -2.24 -8.77 22.06
N ASN A 41 -1.16 -9.06 22.80
CA ASN A 41 0.17 -8.50 22.54
C ASN A 41 0.56 -8.59 21.06
N GLY A 42 0.92 -7.42 20.52
CA GLY A 42 1.03 -7.09 19.11
C GLY A 42 2.27 -7.61 18.37
N TRP A 43 2.42 -8.93 18.28
CA TRP A 43 3.41 -9.58 17.39
C TRP A 43 2.78 -10.61 16.46
N LYS A 44 1.47 -10.82 16.55
CA LYS A 44 0.80 -11.84 15.76
C LYS A 44 0.44 -11.24 14.41
N GLU A 45 1.14 -11.71 13.38
CA GLU A 45 0.73 -11.50 11.99
C GLU A 45 -0.57 -12.26 11.74
N LEU A 46 -1.53 -11.57 11.15
CA LEU A 46 -2.83 -12.12 10.80
C LEU A 46 -3.08 -11.84 9.33
N TRP A 47 -3.58 -12.87 8.64
CA TRP A 47 -4.08 -12.71 7.28
C TRP A 47 -5.42 -11.99 7.34
N VAL A 48 -5.56 -10.99 6.48
CA VAL A 48 -6.76 -10.18 6.37
C VAL A 48 -7.12 -10.14 4.91
N ASP A 49 -8.38 -10.42 4.61
CA ASP A 49 -8.95 -10.13 3.30
C ASP A 49 -9.68 -8.79 3.44
N THR A 50 -9.13 -7.73 2.86
CA THR A 50 -9.88 -6.47 2.72
C THR A 50 -10.60 -6.42 1.39
N ASN A 51 -11.62 -5.59 1.30
CA ASN A 51 -12.20 -5.23 0.02
C ASN A 51 -11.15 -4.54 -0.86
N TYR A 52 -11.32 -4.67 -2.18
CA TYR A 52 -10.46 -4.01 -3.17
C TYR A 52 -10.54 -2.49 -3.02
N ILE A 53 -9.36 -1.86 -2.97
CA ILE A 53 -9.19 -0.41 -2.97
C ILE A 53 -8.78 0.01 -4.37
N GLU A 54 -9.72 0.56 -5.13
CA GLU A 54 -9.40 1.17 -6.42
C GLU A 54 -8.51 2.39 -6.18
N SER A 55 -7.33 2.39 -6.79
CA SER A 55 -6.35 3.47 -6.65
C SER A 55 -5.76 3.84 -8.00
N TYR A 56 -5.52 5.14 -8.19
CA TYR A 56 -4.89 5.65 -9.41
C TYR A 56 -3.42 5.92 -9.13
N VAL A 57 -2.56 5.36 -10.00
CA VAL A 57 -1.11 5.56 -9.97
C VAL A 57 -0.72 6.40 -11.17
N ASP A 58 -0.23 7.62 -10.93
CA ASP A 58 0.16 8.58 -11.97
C ASP A 58 1.65 8.92 -11.91
N LEU A 59 2.26 9.22 -13.06
CA LEU A 59 3.61 9.79 -13.10
C LEU A 59 3.54 11.25 -12.67
N TYR A 60 4.20 11.59 -11.57
CA TYR A 60 4.23 12.97 -11.07
C TYR A 60 5.41 13.74 -11.65
N ASN A 61 6.58 13.11 -11.74
CA ASN A 61 7.77 13.63 -12.43
C ASN A 61 8.71 12.49 -12.82
N SER A 62 9.95 12.79 -13.24
CA SER A 62 10.90 11.80 -13.76
C SER A 62 11.25 10.64 -12.81
N ASN A 63 11.12 10.82 -11.49
CA ASN A 63 11.42 9.79 -10.50
C ASN A 63 10.39 9.70 -9.36
N ARG A 64 9.18 10.24 -9.58
CA ARG A 64 8.09 10.19 -8.60
C ARG A 64 6.81 9.74 -9.24
N ILE A 65 6.09 8.91 -8.49
CA ILE A 65 4.72 8.54 -8.77
C ILE A 65 3.80 9.19 -7.75
N LYS A 66 2.55 9.39 -8.12
CA LYS A 66 1.45 9.74 -7.23
C LYS A 66 0.58 8.50 -7.10
N ILE A 67 0.31 8.06 -5.87
CA ILE A 67 -0.66 7.00 -5.59
C ILE A 67 -1.77 7.60 -4.75
N GLN A 68 -3.00 7.53 -5.27
CA GLN A 68 -4.19 8.02 -4.59
C GLN A 68 -5.04 6.83 -4.17
N PHE A 69 -5.03 6.52 -2.87
CA PHE A 69 -5.85 5.44 -2.31
C PHE A 69 -7.32 5.87 -2.15
N GLY A 70 -8.24 4.93 -2.36
CA GLY A 70 -9.69 5.11 -2.14
C GLY A 70 -10.13 4.91 -0.69
N ASP A 71 -11.42 5.13 -0.40
CA ASP A 71 -11.97 5.15 0.96
C ASP A 71 -12.28 3.77 1.57
N ALA A 72 -11.44 2.77 1.32
CA ALA A 72 -11.69 1.40 1.78
C ALA A 72 -11.14 1.14 3.18
N ILE A 73 -11.88 0.32 3.94
CA ILE A 73 -11.49 -0.16 5.27
C ILE A 73 -10.40 -1.22 5.11
N ILE A 74 -9.37 -1.09 5.94
CA ILE A 74 -8.24 -2.00 6.04
C ILE A 74 -8.16 -2.63 7.42
N GLY A 75 -7.58 -3.83 7.49
CA GLY A 75 -7.25 -4.45 8.77
C GLY A 75 -8.37 -5.26 9.41
N ILE A 76 -8.17 -5.59 10.68
CA ILE A 76 -8.95 -6.59 11.42
C ILE A 76 -10.02 -5.92 12.27
N ASN A 77 -9.75 -4.68 12.69
CA ASN A 77 -10.63 -3.95 13.58
C ASN A 77 -11.72 -3.25 12.77
N VAL A 78 -12.78 -3.99 12.50
CA VAL A 78 -14.02 -3.48 11.88
C VAL A 78 -14.76 -2.46 12.75
N ASP A 79 -14.39 -2.32 14.03
CA ASP A 79 -15.03 -1.35 14.94
C ASP A 79 -14.34 0.03 14.91
N THR A 80 -13.08 0.11 14.46
CA THR A 80 -12.35 1.39 14.32
C THR A 80 -12.33 1.95 12.90
N ASP A 81 -12.83 1.19 11.91
CA ASP A 81 -12.86 1.57 10.49
C ASP A 81 -11.52 2.18 10.02
N ASP A 82 -10.41 1.49 10.27
CA ASP A 82 -9.10 1.92 9.77
C ASP A 82 -9.20 2.05 8.25
N THR A 83 -8.94 3.24 7.70
CA THR A 83 -9.06 3.50 6.26
C THR A 83 -7.76 4.08 5.71
N ILE A 84 -7.42 3.72 4.47
CA ILE A 84 -6.31 4.35 3.73
C ILE A 84 -6.89 5.28 2.67
N LYS A 85 -7.20 6.53 3.02
CA LYS A 85 -7.70 7.55 2.06
C LYS A 85 -6.65 8.58 1.62
N GLN A 86 -5.39 8.30 1.89
CA GLN A 86 -4.30 9.27 1.72
C GLN A 86 -3.80 9.30 0.28
N THR A 87 -3.24 10.44 -0.12
CA THR A 87 -2.43 10.52 -1.35
C THR A 87 -0.96 10.55 -0.98
N ILE A 88 -0.16 9.70 -1.62
CA ILE A 88 1.29 9.62 -1.42
C ILE A 88 2.05 9.94 -2.71
N PHE A 89 3.24 10.53 -2.56
CA PHE A 89 4.12 10.94 -3.67
C PHE A 89 5.51 10.32 -3.55
N PRO A 90 5.63 8.98 -3.58
CA PRO A 90 6.91 8.36 -3.34
C PRO A 90 7.89 8.55 -4.51
N ILE A 91 9.17 8.52 -4.15
CA ILE A 91 10.29 8.47 -5.09
C ILE A 91 10.49 7.01 -5.49
N LEU A 92 10.50 6.75 -6.80
CA LEU A 92 10.91 5.48 -7.38
C LEU A 92 12.44 5.46 -7.51
N LEU A 93 13.06 4.45 -6.90
CA LEU A 93 14.47 4.18 -7.03
C LEU A 93 14.75 3.24 -8.21
N ASP A 94 15.97 3.28 -8.74
CA ASP A 94 16.36 2.48 -9.92
C ASP A 94 16.22 0.96 -9.73
N ASN A 95 16.17 0.50 -8.48
CA ASN A 95 15.98 -0.90 -8.11
C ASN A 95 14.50 -1.31 -7.95
N GLY A 96 13.56 -0.40 -8.21
CA GLY A 96 12.12 -0.62 -8.06
C GLY A 96 11.56 -0.34 -6.67
N ASP A 97 12.41 0.05 -5.71
CA ASP A 97 11.95 0.45 -4.38
C ASP A 97 11.23 1.80 -4.44
N ILE A 98 10.23 1.94 -3.57
CA ILE A 98 9.36 3.10 -3.47
C ILE A 98 9.54 3.67 -2.06
N ASN A 99 10.08 4.88 -1.96
CA ASN A 99 10.31 5.56 -0.69
C ASN A 99 9.52 6.86 -0.61
N LEU A 100 8.90 7.10 0.54
CA LEU A 100 8.16 8.33 0.79
C LEU A 100 9.01 9.30 1.65
N PRO A 101 9.64 10.33 1.04
CA PRO A 101 10.43 11.31 1.81
C PRO A 101 9.55 12.36 2.52
N GLU A 102 8.26 12.43 2.18
CA GLU A 102 7.32 13.47 2.57
C GLU A 102 6.13 12.86 3.31
N TYR A 103 5.45 13.65 4.14
CA TYR A 103 4.21 13.18 4.75
C TYR A 103 3.10 13.05 3.70
N PRO A 104 2.24 12.02 3.80
CA PRO A 104 1.08 11.89 2.93
C PRO A 104 0.13 13.09 3.06
N ILE A 105 -0.59 13.40 1.98
CA ILE A 105 -1.73 14.31 2.06
C ILE A 105 -2.92 13.53 2.64
N GLY A 106 -3.55 14.07 3.68
CA GLY A 106 -4.73 13.48 4.31
C GLY A 106 -4.44 12.54 5.49
N GLY A 107 -3.21 12.51 6.03
CA GLY A 107 -2.91 11.81 7.29
C GLY A 107 -1.41 11.70 7.60
N HIS A 108 -1.06 10.97 8.67
CA HIS A 108 0.32 10.89 9.20
C HIS A 108 0.96 9.51 9.06
N ASN A 109 0.33 8.62 8.29
CA ASN A 109 0.83 7.25 8.17
C ASN A 109 2.13 7.16 7.37
N TYR A 110 2.94 6.16 7.69
CA TYR A 110 4.22 5.93 7.04
C TYR A 110 4.10 4.83 5.98
N PHE A 111 4.73 5.03 4.82
CA PHE A 111 4.65 4.13 3.68
C PHE A 111 6.05 3.80 3.15
N ILE A 112 6.30 2.51 2.93
CA ILE A 112 7.42 2.01 2.12
C ILE A 112 6.88 0.98 1.15
N GLY A 113 7.46 0.84 -0.02
CA GLY A 113 7.01 -0.18 -0.95
C GLY A 113 8.05 -0.53 -1.99
N LYS A 114 7.62 -1.34 -2.95
CA LYS A 114 8.39 -1.67 -4.14
C LYS A 114 7.48 -2.21 -5.23
N TYR A 115 7.92 -2.07 -6.47
CA TYR A 115 7.40 -2.89 -7.56
C TYR A 115 7.98 -4.30 -7.44
N ILE A 116 7.12 -5.31 -7.36
CA ILE A 116 7.52 -6.74 -7.38
C ILE A 116 7.50 -7.29 -8.81
N GLY A 117 6.80 -6.60 -9.70
CA GLY A 117 6.78 -6.82 -11.14
C GLY A 117 6.13 -5.62 -11.83
N HIS A 118 5.93 -5.71 -13.14
CA HIS A 118 5.34 -4.64 -13.94
C HIS A 118 3.91 -4.27 -13.49
N ASP A 119 3.11 -5.27 -13.16
CA ASP A 119 1.68 -5.09 -12.83
C ASP A 119 1.40 -5.22 -11.33
N THR A 120 2.44 -5.20 -10.48
CA THR A 120 2.28 -5.45 -9.04
C THR A 120 3.13 -4.54 -8.17
N ILE A 121 2.46 -3.83 -7.26
CA ILE A 121 3.05 -2.93 -6.27
C ILE A 121 2.81 -3.53 -4.88
N GLU A 122 3.86 -3.68 -4.08
CA GLU A 122 3.73 -3.99 -2.65
C GLU A 122 3.98 -2.72 -1.83
N ILE A 123 3.09 -2.45 -0.88
CA ILE A 123 3.18 -1.32 0.03
C ILE A 123 3.04 -1.83 1.46
N ASN A 124 4.01 -1.50 2.30
CA ASN A 124 3.95 -1.67 3.74
C ASN A 124 3.60 -0.31 4.37
N LEU A 125 2.51 -0.29 5.10
CA LEU A 125 1.93 0.86 5.77
C LEU A 125 2.14 0.72 7.28
N GLN A 126 2.49 1.80 7.95
CA GLN A 126 2.35 1.93 9.41
C GLN A 126 1.25 2.96 9.71
N TYR A 127 0.16 2.50 10.28
CA TYR A 127 -1.02 3.28 10.62
C TYR A 127 -1.00 3.64 12.10
N GLY A 128 -0.88 4.92 12.43
CA GLY A 128 -0.80 5.37 13.82
C GLY A 128 -2.18 5.59 14.45
N TYR A 129 -2.37 5.17 15.69
CA TYR A 129 -3.54 5.52 16.50
C TYR A 129 -3.21 6.60 17.54
N SER A 130 -4.24 7.33 17.97
CA SER A 130 -4.19 8.49 18.88
C SER A 130 -3.55 8.23 20.25
N ALA A 131 -3.26 6.96 20.61
CA ALA A 131 -2.66 6.57 21.88
C ALA A 131 -1.19 6.11 21.77
N GLY A 132 -0.49 6.43 20.68
CA GLY A 132 0.96 6.20 20.55
C GLY A 132 1.37 4.78 20.15
N GLY A 133 0.42 3.92 19.76
CA GLY A 133 0.71 2.69 19.05
C GLY A 133 0.42 2.81 17.55
N TYR A 134 0.78 1.77 16.81
CA TYR A 134 0.59 1.74 15.36
C TYR A 134 0.39 0.31 14.84
N ASP A 135 -0.37 0.17 13.76
CA ASP A 135 -0.58 -1.11 13.09
C ASP A 135 0.23 -1.16 11.81
N LYS A 136 0.78 -2.33 11.51
CA LYS A 136 1.51 -2.58 10.28
C LYS A 136 0.61 -3.32 9.32
N TYR A 137 0.47 -2.79 8.12
CA TYR A 137 -0.33 -3.39 7.06
C TYR A 137 0.54 -3.67 5.84
N LYS A 138 0.29 -4.79 5.17
CA LYS A 138 0.83 -5.07 3.84
C LYS A 138 -0.30 -5.07 2.82
N VAL A 139 -0.19 -4.19 1.85
CA VAL A 139 -1.15 -4.02 0.77
C VAL A 139 -0.47 -4.35 -0.56
N ILE A 140 -1.13 -5.15 -1.39
CA ILE A 140 -0.69 -5.49 -2.74
C ILE A 140 -1.64 -4.85 -3.73
N GLY A 141 -1.11 -4.00 -4.61
CA GLY A 141 -1.80 -3.44 -5.75
C GLY A 141 -1.54 -4.27 -7.00
N THR A 142 -2.58 -4.73 -7.67
CA THR A 142 -2.50 -5.35 -9.00
C THR A 142 -3.15 -4.47 -10.04
N ARG A 143 -2.51 -4.28 -11.19
CA ARG A 143 -3.05 -3.48 -12.30
C ARG A 143 -4.41 -4.01 -12.75
N MET A 144 -5.37 -3.10 -12.93
CA MET A 144 -6.68 -3.42 -13.53
C MET A 144 -6.53 -3.53 -15.07
N HIS A 145 -7.10 -4.58 -15.64
CA HIS A 145 -7.09 -4.85 -17.09
C HIS A 145 -8.07 -3.98 -17.87
#